data_AF-A0A956CUU0-F1
#
_entry.id   AF-A0A956CUU0-F1
#
_cell.length_a   1.000
_cell.length_b   1.000
_cell.length_c   1.000
_cell.angle_alpha   90.00
_cell.angle_beta   90.00
_cell.angle_gamma   90.00
#
_symmetry.space_group_name_H-M   'P 1'
#
loop_
_entity.id
_entity.type
_entity.pdbx_description
1 polymer ?
#
loop_
_entity_poly.entity_id
_entity_poly.type
_entity_poly.pdbx_seq_one_letter_code
_entity_poly.pdbx_strand_id
1 'polypeptide(L)'
;MTSLRWGGVLLAALSLYACNQSPPAIPPLPDAGPTYDGGSGPTSCTNGARDGDETGIDCGGSCPACADGDPCNVAADCVSMVCNRARCLVPTCMDGVRNGTETGTDCGGSCGLCPGGEPCTTNEQCLSGRCRGGSCEASSCEDGRMNGDETDVDCGGGTCSACAGGATCDGDSDCVSLICAGGTCTEAACNDSVQNQDETSVDCGGGTCPACRDGLACMVDADCEGRRCLDGGCVSCTDMVRDAEETDVDCGGGLCPGCADGRMCMVGTDCASGACLDGTCVSCMDRTRNQDETDVDCGGTACPGCADGLVCAGDSDCASGTCLAGVCVSCSDGVQNQDET
;
A
#
# COMPACT_ATOMS: atom_id res chain seq x y z
N MET A 1 -35.93 -9.23 -39.33
CA MET A 1 -37.26 -8.63 -39.09
C MET A 1 -36.98 -7.31 -38.37
N THR A 2 -36.82 -6.22 -39.12
CA THR A 2 -37.83 -5.13 -39.24
C THR A 2 -38.10 -4.50 -37.86
N SER A 3 -37.85 -3.23 -37.56
CA SER A 3 -38.03 -2.04 -38.40
C SER A 3 -37.48 -0.77 -37.74
N LEU A 4 -37.01 0.16 -38.59
CA LEU A 4 -37.21 1.62 -38.58
C LEU A 4 -37.05 2.39 -37.24
N ARG A 5 -36.02 3.24 -37.09
CA ARG A 5 -35.84 4.59 -37.68
C ARG A 5 -36.58 5.73 -36.94
N TRP A 6 -35.75 6.63 -36.41
CA TRP A 6 -35.85 8.10 -36.40
C TRP A 6 -36.74 8.77 -35.35
N GLY A 7 -36.10 9.69 -34.62
CA GLY A 7 -36.72 10.95 -34.21
C GLY A 7 -36.62 11.24 -32.72
N GLY A 8 -35.82 12.24 -32.35
CA GLY A 8 -35.94 12.89 -31.05
C GLY A 8 -34.65 12.95 -30.25
N VAL A 9 -33.60 13.57 -30.80
CA VAL A 9 -32.64 14.26 -29.94
C VAL A 9 -33.45 15.31 -29.18
N LEU A 10 -33.79 15.03 -27.91
CA LEU A 10 -34.23 16.06 -26.99
C LEU A 10 -33.00 16.93 -26.70
N LEU A 11 -32.75 17.87 -27.63
CA LEU A 11 -32.12 19.13 -27.30
C LEU A 11 -33.05 19.78 -26.29
N ALA A 12 -32.79 19.50 -25.00
CA ALA A 12 -33.21 20.38 -23.94
C ALA A 12 -32.62 21.74 -24.33
N ALA A 13 -33.50 22.63 -24.79
CA ALA A 13 -33.19 24.03 -24.96
C ALA A 13 -32.86 24.56 -23.56
N LEU A 14 -31.61 24.36 -23.13
CA LEU A 14 -30.97 25.26 -22.20
C LEU A 14 -31.08 26.61 -22.89
N SER A 15 -32.08 27.35 -22.43
CA SER A 15 -32.22 28.76 -22.73
C SER A 15 -30.92 29.36 -22.23
N LEU A 16 -29.96 29.56 -23.14
CA LEU A 16 -28.87 30.50 -22.98
C LEU A 16 -29.55 31.86 -22.90
N TYR A 17 -30.14 32.12 -21.74
CA TYR A 17 -30.42 33.45 -21.28
C TYR A 17 -29.03 34.04 -21.13
N ALA A 18 -28.56 34.66 -22.22
CA ALA A 18 -27.43 35.55 -22.16
C ALA A 18 -27.78 36.55 -21.07
N CYS A 19 -27.17 36.39 -19.89
CA CYS A 19 -27.05 37.45 -18.92
C CYS A 19 -26.16 38.51 -19.56
N ASN A 20 -26.71 39.26 -20.51
CA ASN A 20 -26.24 40.58 -20.91
C ASN A 20 -26.66 41.63 -19.88
N GLN A 21 -26.84 41.20 -18.63
CA GLN A 21 -26.85 42.10 -17.49
C GLN A 21 -25.39 42.19 -17.10
N SER A 22 -24.77 43.30 -17.48
CA SER A 22 -23.55 43.77 -16.84
C SER A 22 -23.66 43.48 -15.34
N PRO A 23 -22.58 43.00 -14.67
CA PRO A 23 -22.63 42.85 -13.22
C PRO A 23 -23.23 44.14 -12.66
N PRO A 24 -24.23 44.07 -11.74
CA PRO A 24 -24.70 45.29 -11.11
C PRO A 24 -23.44 45.97 -10.61
N ALA A 25 -23.18 47.17 -11.14
CA ALA A 25 -22.04 47.95 -10.73
C ALA A 25 -22.11 47.95 -9.21
N ILE A 26 -21.11 47.34 -8.56
CA ILE A 26 -20.92 47.53 -7.13
C ILE A 26 -20.98 49.05 -6.99
N PRO A 27 -21.97 49.61 -6.26
CA PRO A 27 -22.02 51.04 -6.10
C PRO A 27 -20.64 51.45 -5.63
N PRO A 28 -19.99 52.46 -6.27
CA PRO A 28 -18.72 52.94 -5.75
C PRO A 28 -18.93 53.18 -4.25
N LEU A 29 -17.99 52.66 -3.43
CA LEU A 29 -17.99 52.89 -1.99
C LEU A 29 -18.43 54.33 -1.73
N PRO A 30 -19.43 54.58 -0.86
CA PRO A 30 -19.86 55.92 -0.58
C PRO A 30 -18.63 56.73 -0.19
N ASP A 31 -18.32 57.67 -1.07
CA ASP A 31 -17.32 58.71 -1.03
C ASP A 31 -15.97 58.33 -0.41
N ALA A 32 -14.92 58.57 -1.20
CA ALA A 32 -13.80 59.29 -0.63
C ALA A 32 -14.40 60.50 0.09
N GLY A 33 -14.51 60.39 1.42
CA GLY A 33 -14.84 61.52 2.28
C GLY A 33 -13.98 62.71 1.84
N PRO A 34 -14.50 63.93 2.04
CA PRO A 34 -13.89 65.13 1.47
C PRO A 34 -12.38 65.09 1.70
N THR A 35 -11.62 65.20 0.62
CA THR A 35 -10.21 65.55 0.70
C THR A 35 -10.13 66.98 1.25
N TYR A 36 -10.31 67.14 2.55
CA TYR A 36 -9.62 68.19 3.29
C TYR A 36 -8.23 67.60 3.52
N ASP A 37 -7.30 67.83 2.60
CA ASP A 37 -6.38 68.96 2.69
C ASP A 37 -6.09 69.34 4.14
N GLY A 38 -4.88 68.98 4.58
CA GLY A 38 -4.46 68.95 5.98
C GLY A 38 -4.74 70.25 6.71
N GLY A 39 -5.82 70.25 7.48
CA GLY A 39 -6.10 71.29 8.46
C GLY A 39 -4.91 71.36 9.41
N SER A 40 -4.17 72.46 9.36
CA SER A 40 -3.02 72.75 10.24
C SER A 40 -3.46 73.09 11.68
N GLY A 41 -4.53 72.46 12.15
CA GLY A 41 -5.04 72.54 13.51
C GLY A 41 -4.31 71.55 14.43
N PRO A 42 -4.28 71.81 15.74
CA PRO A 42 -3.77 70.84 16.71
C PRO A 42 -4.66 69.58 16.67
N THR A 43 -4.04 68.38 16.66
CA THR A 43 -4.75 67.09 16.65
C THR A 43 -5.86 67.06 17.71
N SER A 44 -7.11 66.77 17.30
CA SER A 44 -8.26 66.73 18.22
C SER A 44 -9.21 65.57 17.93
N CYS A 45 -9.09 64.50 18.73
CA CYS A 45 -9.81 63.22 18.56
C CYS A 45 -11.33 63.20 18.84
N THR A 46 -12.04 64.33 18.75
CA THR A 46 -13.49 64.43 19.08
C THR A 46 -14.21 65.59 18.37
N ASN A 47 -13.60 66.22 17.37
CA ASN A 47 -14.09 67.45 16.76
C ASN A 47 -14.89 67.25 15.46
N GLY A 48 -15.04 66.01 14.99
CA GLY A 48 -15.79 65.64 13.79
C GLY A 48 -15.04 65.93 12.49
N ALA A 49 -13.74 66.22 12.55
CA ALA A 49 -12.86 66.40 11.41
C ALA A 49 -11.75 65.33 11.43
N ARG A 50 -10.97 65.25 10.34
CA ARG A 50 -9.66 64.57 10.38
C ARG A 50 -8.59 65.66 10.34
N ASP A 51 -7.91 65.89 11.43
CA ASP A 51 -6.86 66.89 11.51
C ASP A 51 -5.63 66.37 12.26
N GLY A 52 -4.53 67.12 12.19
CA GLY A 52 -3.25 66.65 12.71
C GLY A 52 -2.76 65.36 12.03
N ASP A 53 -2.53 64.32 12.82
CA ASP A 53 -2.02 63.00 12.40
C ASP A 53 -3.10 61.89 12.37
N GLU A 54 -4.39 62.25 12.45
CA GLU A 54 -5.51 61.32 12.37
C GLU A 54 -5.58 60.61 11.00
N THR A 55 -5.94 59.33 11.01
CA THR A 55 -6.07 58.54 9.79
C THR A 55 -7.53 58.37 9.36
N GLY A 56 -8.46 58.27 10.32
CA GLY A 56 -9.90 58.45 10.12
C GLY A 56 -10.41 59.77 10.73
N ILE A 57 -11.73 59.99 10.76
CA ILE A 57 -12.33 61.15 11.45
C ILE A 57 -12.25 60.88 12.96
N ASP A 58 -11.57 61.76 13.71
CA ASP A 58 -11.40 61.65 15.17
C ASP A 58 -10.68 60.36 15.66
N CYS A 59 -9.93 59.65 14.81
CA CYS A 59 -9.32 58.37 15.14
C CYS A 59 -8.01 58.08 14.38
N GLY A 60 -7.18 57.19 14.94
CA GLY A 60 -5.87 56.79 14.39
C GLY A 60 -4.74 57.78 14.66
N GLY A 61 -3.49 57.38 14.39
CA GLY A 61 -2.31 58.18 14.76
C GLY A 61 -2.18 58.36 16.28
N SER A 62 -2.16 59.61 16.76
CA SER A 62 -2.15 59.94 18.19
C SER A 62 -3.53 59.78 18.88
N CYS A 63 -4.59 59.52 18.11
CA CYS A 63 -5.94 59.31 18.61
C CYS A 63 -6.27 57.83 18.83
N PRO A 64 -7.37 57.50 19.54
CA PRO A 64 -7.82 56.11 19.68
C PRO A 64 -7.97 55.42 18.32
N ALA A 65 -7.74 54.12 18.28
CA ALA A 65 -7.83 53.35 17.04
C ALA A 65 -9.24 53.40 16.43
N CYS A 66 -9.30 53.46 15.11
CA CYS A 66 -10.50 53.52 14.30
C CYS A 66 -11.25 52.17 14.26
N ALA A 67 -12.56 52.25 13.99
CA ALA A 67 -13.41 51.08 13.87
C ALA A 67 -13.28 50.42 12.48
N ASP A 68 -13.89 49.24 12.31
CA ASP A 68 -13.84 48.52 11.05
C ASP A 68 -14.45 49.34 9.90
N GLY A 69 -13.75 49.40 8.76
CA GLY A 69 -14.13 50.14 7.56
C GLY A 69 -13.58 51.57 7.48
N ASP A 70 -13.12 52.13 8.61
CA ASP A 70 -12.54 53.47 8.67
C ASP A 70 -11.17 53.54 7.98
N PRO A 71 -10.74 54.73 7.52
CA PRO A 71 -9.45 54.87 6.87
C PRO A 71 -8.28 54.69 7.85
N CYS A 72 -7.20 54.08 7.37
CA CYS A 72 -5.98 53.82 8.15
C CYS A 72 -4.74 53.93 7.28
N ASN A 73 -3.58 54.13 7.91
CA ASN A 73 -2.27 54.06 7.23
C ASN A 73 -1.41 52.90 7.76
N VAL A 74 -1.52 52.58 9.05
CA VAL A 74 -0.80 51.48 9.70
C VAL A 74 -1.76 50.61 10.52
N ALA A 75 -1.36 49.38 10.82
CA ALA A 75 -2.13 48.44 11.65
C ALA A 75 -2.62 49.05 12.97
N ALA A 76 -1.75 49.79 13.66
CA ALA A 76 -2.06 50.41 14.96
C ALA A 76 -3.17 51.47 14.91
N ASP A 77 -3.52 51.96 13.71
CA ASP A 77 -4.64 52.87 13.53
C ASP A 77 -6.00 52.16 13.69
N CYS A 78 -6.04 50.83 13.70
CA CYS A 78 -7.27 50.04 13.70
C CYS A 78 -7.45 49.28 15.00
N VAL A 79 -8.68 49.22 15.52
CA VAL A 79 -9.01 48.37 16.67
C VAL A 79 -8.69 46.89 16.37
N SER A 80 -8.90 46.47 15.12
CA SER A 80 -8.54 45.13 14.64
C SER A 80 -7.04 44.88 14.49
N MET A 81 -6.19 45.92 14.55
CA MET A 81 -4.78 45.85 14.17
C MET A 81 -4.53 45.41 12.71
N VAL A 82 -5.56 45.42 11.85
CA VAL A 82 -5.43 45.06 10.43
C VAL A 82 -5.79 46.26 9.56
N CYS A 83 -4.75 46.87 8.98
CA CYS A 83 -4.90 47.92 7.98
C CYS A 83 -4.53 47.38 6.60
N ASN A 84 -5.50 47.27 5.69
CA ASN A 84 -5.25 46.83 4.31
C ASN A 84 -6.05 47.68 3.33
N ARG A 85 -5.44 48.05 2.19
CA ARG A 85 -6.05 48.95 1.19
C ARG A 85 -6.57 50.26 1.82
N ALA A 86 -5.78 50.80 2.75
CA ALA A 86 -6.06 52.03 3.50
C ALA A 86 -7.38 52.02 4.29
N ARG A 87 -7.86 50.83 4.70
CA ARG A 87 -9.03 50.69 5.57
C ARG A 87 -8.80 49.65 6.65
N CYS A 88 -9.39 49.89 7.82
CA CYS A 88 -9.45 48.92 8.90
C CYS A 88 -10.33 47.75 8.48
N LEU A 89 -9.78 46.54 8.52
CA LEU A 89 -10.55 45.34 8.22
C LEU A 89 -11.16 44.76 9.50
N VAL A 90 -12.31 44.09 9.35
CA VAL A 90 -12.92 43.31 10.44
C VAL A 90 -11.97 42.17 10.83
N PRO A 91 -11.77 41.90 12.13
CA PRO A 91 -11.06 40.73 12.65
C PRO A 91 -11.51 39.42 12.00
N THR A 92 -10.57 38.56 11.60
CA THR A 92 -10.89 37.20 11.11
C THR A 92 -9.93 36.18 11.68
N CYS A 93 -10.40 34.94 11.86
CA CYS A 93 -9.61 33.81 12.39
C CYS A 93 -8.46 33.31 11.50
N MET A 94 -7.98 34.10 10.54
CA MET A 94 -6.89 33.78 9.60
C MET A 94 -6.17 35.05 9.11
N ASP A 95 -6.26 36.17 9.85
CA ASP A 95 -5.66 37.45 9.46
C ASP A 95 -4.22 37.65 9.98
N GLY A 96 -3.69 36.68 10.75
CA GLY A 96 -2.32 36.65 11.23
C GLY A 96 -2.09 37.50 12.48
N VAL A 97 -3.14 38.06 13.09
CA VAL A 97 -3.02 38.89 14.29
C VAL A 97 -3.99 38.45 15.36
N ARG A 98 -3.52 38.39 16.61
CA ARG A 98 -4.40 38.12 17.75
C ARG A 98 -5.31 39.32 18.04
N ASN A 99 -6.55 39.28 17.58
CA ASN A 99 -7.53 40.35 17.73
C ASN A 99 -8.94 39.81 18.05
N GLY A 100 -9.93 40.70 18.16
CA GLY A 100 -11.33 40.28 18.39
C GLY A 100 -11.52 39.45 19.66
N THR A 101 -12.05 38.23 19.52
CA THR A 101 -12.28 37.30 20.64
C THR A 101 -11.19 36.23 20.79
N GLU A 102 -10.10 36.32 20.04
CA GLU A 102 -9.09 35.27 19.97
C GLU A 102 -8.26 35.14 21.25
N THR A 103 -8.01 33.90 21.65
CA THR A 103 -7.14 33.59 22.78
C THR A 103 -5.69 33.42 22.34
N GLY A 104 -5.46 32.87 21.15
CA GLY A 104 -4.15 32.84 20.46
C GLY A 104 -4.17 33.67 19.19
N THR A 105 -3.15 33.57 18.35
CA THR A 105 -3.17 34.23 17.03
C THR A 105 -4.06 33.40 16.10
N ASP A 106 -5.12 33.99 15.54
CA ASP A 106 -6.06 33.31 14.63
C ASP A 106 -6.86 32.14 15.25
N CYS A 107 -6.90 32.03 16.59
CA CYS A 107 -7.54 30.89 17.27
C CYS A 107 -8.14 31.23 18.65
N GLY A 108 -9.09 30.41 19.10
CA GLY A 108 -9.81 30.58 20.36
C GLY A 108 -11.01 31.54 20.28
N GLY A 109 -11.80 31.59 21.34
CA GLY A 109 -13.03 32.40 21.39
C GLY A 109 -14.08 31.91 20.37
N SER A 110 -14.43 32.76 19.40
CA SER A 110 -15.33 32.38 18.30
C SER A 110 -14.63 31.61 17.17
N CYS A 111 -13.30 31.47 17.22
CA CYS A 111 -12.50 30.74 16.24
C CYS A 111 -12.32 29.27 16.64
N GLY A 112 -11.63 28.49 15.80
CA GLY A 112 -11.26 27.11 16.12
C GLY A 112 -10.34 27.02 17.35
N LEU A 113 -10.20 25.82 17.91
CA LEU A 113 -9.28 25.59 19.03
C LEU A 113 -7.83 25.86 18.64
N CYS A 114 -7.02 26.28 19.61
CA CYS A 114 -5.64 26.68 19.37
C CYS A 114 -4.69 25.47 19.33
N PRO A 115 -3.70 25.46 18.41
CA PRO A 115 -2.62 24.47 18.41
C PRO A 115 -1.65 24.66 19.58
N GLY A 116 -0.72 23.72 19.73
CA GLY A 116 0.32 23.78 20.76
C GLY A 116 1.19 25.04 20.66
N GLY A 117 1.54 25.62 21.80
CA GLY A 117 2.34 26.84 21.92
C GLY A 117 1.52 28.13 22.02
N GLU A 118 0.26 28.12 21.58
CA GLU A 118 -0.61 29.30 21.65
C GLU A 118 -1.05 29.62 23.09
N PRO A 119 -1.29 30.91 23.41
CA PRO A 119 -1.75 31.29 24.73
C PRO A 119 -3.15 30.75 25.04
N CYS A 120 -3.35 30.35 26.28
CA CYS A 120 -4.62 29.81 26.77
C CYS A 120 -4.87 30.19 28.23
N THR A 121 -6.13 30.12 28.61
CA THR A 121 -6.62 30.31 29.98
C THR A 121 -7.34 29.09 30.53
N THR A 122 -7.94 28.29 29.66
CA THR A 122 -8.62 27.04 30.02
C THR A 122 -8.27 25.93 29.05
N ASN A 123 -8.48 24.69 29.46
CA ASN A 123 -8.16 23.49 28.68
C ASN A 123 -8.95 23.41 27.38
N GLU A 124 -10.20 23.86 27.39
CA GLU A 124 -11.14 23.79 26.26
C GLU A 124 -10.77 24.74 25.11
N GLN A 125 -9.74 25.58 25.28
CA GLN A 125 -9.24 26.47 24.24
C GLN A 125 -8.15 25.82 23.37
N CYS A 126 -7.62 24.66 23.80
CA CYS A 126 -6.50 23.98 23.14
C CYS A 126 -7.00 22.76 22.37
N LEU A 127 -6.43 22.51 21.19
CA LEU A 127 -6.69 21.28 20.41
C LEU A 127 -6.32 20.01 21.19
N SER A 128 -5.27 20.06 22.01
CA SER A 128 -4.88 18.99 22.95
C SER A 128 -5.77 18.87 24.19
N GLY A 129 -6.73 19.79 24.36
CA GLY A 129 -7.50 19.92 25.59
C GLY A 129 -6.63 20.25 26.82
N ARG A 130 -5.39 20.73 26.65
CA ARG A 130 -4.45 20.94 27.75
C ARG A 130 -3.81 22.34 27.71
N CYS A 131 -4.20 23.15 28.67
CA CYS A 131 -3.59 24.44 28.95
C CYS A 131 -2.66 24.33 30.16
N ARG A 132 -1.35 24.52 29.97
CA ARG A 132 -0.36 24.46 31.05
C ARG A 132 0.57 25.66 31.02
N GLY A 133 0.71 26.34 32.15
CA GLY A 133 1.56 27.53 32.24
C GLY A 133 1.07 28.70 31.40
N GLY A 134 -0.22 28.71 31.01
CA GLY A 134 -0.80 29.73 30.14
C GLY A 134 -0.57 29.51 28.65
N SER A 135 -0.05 28.34 28.25
CA SER A 135 0.14 27.94 26.86
C SER A 135 -0.45 26.56 26.59
N CYS A 136 -0.98 26.35 25.39
CA CYS A 136 -1.47 25.06 24.95
C CYS A 136 -0.31 24.08 24.82
N GLU A 137 -0.40 22.90 25.43
CA GLU A 137 0.53 21.82 25.09
C GLU A 137 0.17 21.28 23.70
N ALA A 138 1.17 20.85 22.93
CA ALA A 138 0.92 20.18 21.66
C ALA A 138 0.26 18.82 21.92
N SER A 139 -0.65 18.41 21.03
CA SER A 139 -1.19 17.06 20.99
C SER A 139 -0.09 16.04 20.74
N SER A 140 -0.14 14.89 21.41
CA SER A 140 0.78 13.79 21.14
C SER A 140 0.12 12.45 21.40
N CYS A 141 0.53 11.43 20.63
CA CYS A 141 0.07 10.03 20.71
C CYS A 141 0.36 9.30 22.03
N GLU A 142 0.73 10.00 23.11
CA GLU A 142 1.08 9.42 24.42
C GLU A 142 0.69 10.40 25.57
N ASP A 143 -0.26 11.32 25.34
CA ASP A 143 -0.66 12.34 26.32
C ASP A 143 -1.84 11.96 27.23
N GLY A 144 -2.37 10.75 27.03
CA GLY A 144 -3.46 10.17 27.81
C GLY A 144 -4.83 10.64 27.38
N ARG A 145 -5.00 11.20 26.18
CA ARG A 145 -6.27 11.76 25.72
C ARG A 145 -6.46 11.63 24.22
N MET A 146 -7.63 11.11 23.83
CA MET A 146 -8.13 11.12 22.46
C MET A 146 -8.23 12.56 21.92
N ASN A 147 -7.20 13.00 21.18
CA ASN A 147 -7.12 14.33 20.60
C ASN A 147 -6.27 14.35 19.31
N GLY A 148 -6.25 15.49 18.60
CA GLY A 148 -5.57 15.58 17.32
C GLY A 148 -6.21 14.65 16.28
N ASP A 149 -5.41 13.77 15.69
CA ASP A 149 -5.86 12.79 14.69
C ASP A 149 -6.25 11.44 15.32
N GLU A 150 -6.14 11.24 16.62
CA GLU A 150 -6.41 9.94 17.26
C GLU A 150 -7.86 9.44 17.11
N THR A 151 -8.02 8.13 16.89
CA THR A 151 -9.34 7.47 16.83
C THR A 151 -9.73 6.78 18.13
N ASP A 152 -8.77 6.53 19.03
CA ASP A 152 -8.97 6.22 20.44
C ASP A 152 -7.79 6.82 21.23
N VAL A 153 -7.86 6.84 22.56
CA VAL A 153 -6.85 7.46 23.42
C VAL A 153 -5.44 6.98 23.06
N ASP A 154 -4.57 7.91 22.63
CA ASP A 154 -3.16 7.68 22.32
C ASP A 154 -2.92 6.73 21.11
N CYS A 155 -3.90 6.53 20.22
CA CYS A 155 -3.72 5.66 19.05
C CYS A 155 -4.63 6.00 17.85
N GLY A 156 -4.26 5.46 16.68
CA GLY A 156 -5.06 5.52 15.45
C GLY A 156 -4.93 6.80 14.63
N GLY A 157 -5.83 6.94 13.66
CA GLY A 157 -5.96 8.06 12.71
C GLY A 157 -4.70 8.42 11.94
N GLY A 158 -3.92 7.39 11.59
CA GLY A 158 -2.83 7.45 10.61
C GLY A 158 -1.55 8.18 11.04
N THR A 159 -1.64 9.15 11.96
CA THR A 159 -0.48 9.85 12.53
C THR A 159 0.09 9.10 13.74
N CYS A 160 -0.76 8.44 14.52
CA CYS A 160 -0.36 7.68 15.70
C CYS A 160 -0.21 6.18 15.39
N SER A 161 0.39 5.43 16.32
CA SER A 161 0.43 3.97 16.24
C SER A 161 -0.97 3.40 16.20
N ALA A 162 -1.17 2.31 15.47
CA ALA A 162 -2.46 1.63 15.41
C ALA A 162 -2.91 1.12 16.79
N CYS A 163 -4.21 1.14 17.00
CA CYS A 163 -4.89 0.73 18.21
C CYS A 163 -4.98 -0.79 18.35
N ALA A 164 -4.91 -1.26 19.61
CA ALA A 164 -5.15 -2.66 19.95
C ALA A 164 -6.63 -3.04 19.80
N GLY A 165 -6.95 -4.33 19.89
CA GLY A 165 -8.33 -4.81 19.84
C GLY A 165 -9.21 -4.20 20.94
N GLY A 166 -10.47 -3.93 20.61
CA GLY A 166 -11.45 -3.30 21.48
C GLY A 166 -11.43 -1.76 21.49
N ALA A 167 -10.43 -1.13 20.87
CA ALA A 167 -10.34 0.32 20.73
C ALA A 167 -11.25 0.87 19.62
N THR A 168 -11.59 2.16 19.68
CA THR A 168 -12.37 2.83 18.62
C THR A 168 -11.52 3.12 17.38
N CYS A 169 -12.15 3.00 16.20
CA CYS A 169 -11.50 3.20 14.90
C CYS A 169 -12.48 3.81 13.88
N ASP A 170 -11.92 4.55 12.92
CA ASP A 170 -12.64 5.07 11.75
C ASP A 170 -12.30 4.28 10.47
N GLY A 171 -11.15 3.60 10.45
CA GLY A 171 -10.74 2.72 9.34
C GLY A 171 -9.81 1.59 9.78
N ASP A 172 -9.61 0.63 8.88
CA ASP A 172 -8.80 -0.58 9.13
C ASP A 172 -7.35 -0.27 9.52
N SER A 173 -6.77 0.79 8.96
CA SER A 173 -5.41 1.25 9.28
C SER A 173 -5.24 1.73 10.72
N ASP A 174 -6.34 2.03 11.41
CA ASP A 174 -6.31 2.45 12.81
C ASP A 174 -6.10 1.27 13.75
N CYS A 175 -6.18 0.03 13.25
CA CYS A 175 -6.13 -1.18 14.07
C CYS A 175 -4.86 -1.99 13.79
N VAL A 176 -4.24 -2.52 14.84
CA VAL A 176 -3.11 -3.45 14.70
C VAL A 176 -3.52 -4.70 13.92
N SER A 177 -4.77 -5.14 14.07
CA SER A 177 -5.37 -6.24 13.30
C SER A 177 -5.65 -5.91 11.84
N LEU A 178 -5.57 -4.63 11.45
CA LEU A 178 -6.00 -4.14 10.15
C LEU A 178 -7.50 -4.38 9.87
N ILE A 179 -8.32 -4.49 10.92
CA ILE A 179 -9.76 -4.73 10.81
C ILE A 179 -10.51 -3.82 11.78
N CYS A 180 -11.24 -2.85 11.22
CA CYS A 180 -12.18 -1.99 11.93
C CYS A 180 -13.61 -2.46 11.69
N ALA A 181 -14.17 -3.24 12.62
CA ALA A 181 -15.50 -3.81 12.49
C ALA A 181 -16.50 -3.08 13.40
N GLY A 182 -17.43 -2.33 12.79
CA GLY A 182 -18.48 -1.63 13.55
C GLY A 182 -17.95 -0.46 14.39
N GLY A 183 -16.85 0.18 13.96
CA GLY A 183 -16.21 1.28 14.67
C GLY A 183 -15.33 0.82 15.85
N THR A 184 -14.96 -0.46 15.88
CA THR A 184 -14.08 -1.02 16.91
C THR A 184 -13.06 -1.96 16.28
N CYS A 185 -11.80 -1.85 16.71
CA CYS A 185 -10.74 -2.74 16.27
C CYS A 185 -11.01 -4.17 16.77
N THR A 186 -10.96 -5.15 15.86
CA THR A 186 -11.02 -6.55 16.29
C THR A 186 -9.67 -7.00 16.83
N GLU A 187 -9.67 -8.01 17.69
CA GLU A 187 -8.45 -8.77 17.96
C GLU A 187 -8.02 -9.46 16.66
N ALA A 188 -6.72 -9.47 16.39
CA ALA A 188 -6.16 -10.15 15.23
C ALA A 188 -6.20 -11.67 15.42
N ALA A 189 -6.59 -12.41 14.38
CA ALA A 189 -6.78 -13.85 14.45
C ALA A 189 -6.28 -14.55 13.18
N CYS A 190 -5.76 -15.77 13.33
CA CYS A 190 -5.21 -16.55 12.21
C CYS A 190 -6.24 -17.06 11.18
N ASN A 191 -7.47 -16.57 11.22
CA ASN A 191 -8.57 -17.02 10.38
C ASN A 191 -9.56 -15.88 10.09
N ASP A 192 -9.04 -14.66 10.02
CA ASP A 192 -9.78 -13.43 9.74
C ASP A 192 -9.61 -12.93 8.29
N SER A 193 -8.87 -13.70 7.46
CA SER A 193 -8.61 -13.42 6.05
C SER A 193 -7.80 -12.16 5.79
N VAL A 194 -7.03 -11.71 6.78
CA VAL A 194 -6.12 -10.58 6.69
C VAL A 194 -4.74 -11.02 7.15
N GLN A 195 -3.70 -10.70 6.37
CA GLN A 195 -2.33 -10.97 6.79
C GLN A 195 -1.91 -9.99 7.90
N ASN A 196 -1.99 -10.43 9.16
CA ASN A 196 -1.67 -9.63 10.34
C ASN A 196 -0.85 -10.42 11.38
N GLN A 197 -0.58 -9.83 12.54
CA GLN A 197 0.25 -10.43 13.60
C GLN A 197 1.64 -10.85 13.08
N ASP A 198 2.00 -12.12 13.22
CA ASP A 198 3.24 -12.72 12.74
C ASP A 198 3.03 -13.66 11.53
N GLU A 199 1.89 -13.56 10.84
CA GLU A 199 1.58 -14.35 9.66
C GLU A 199 2.52 -14.06 8.48
N THR A 200 3.02 -15.12 7.86
CA THR A 200 3.86 -15.02 6.65
C THR A 200 3.06 -15.10 5.37
N SER A 201 1.83 -15.63 5.44
CA SER A 201 0.79 -15.57 4.42
C SER A 201 -0.56 -15.41 5.12
N VAL A 202 -1.58 -14.91 4.42
CA VAL A 202 -2.93 -14.73 4.99
C VAL A 202 -3.40 -15.99 5.71
N ASP A 203 -3.76 -15.85 7.00
CA ASP A 203 -4.28 -16.90 7.87
C ASP A 203 -3.28 -18.03 8.22
N CYS A 204 -1.97 -17.88 7.97
CA CYS A 204 -0.98 -18.92 8.28
C CYS A 204 0.47 -18.44 8.43
N GLY A 205 1.30 -19.34 8.97
CA GLY A 205 2.74 -19.15 9.16
C GLY A 205 3.08 -18.36 10.42
N GLY A 206 4.37 -18.05 10.60
CA GLY A 206 4.83 -17.44 11.84
C GLY A 206 4.94 -18.43 13.00
N GLY A 207 5.07 -17.89 14.21
CA GLY A 207 5.14 -18.67 15.44
C GLY A 207 3.78 -18.88 16.12
N THR A 208 2.79 -18.01 15.85
CA THR A 208 1.47 -18.04 16.50
C THR A 208 0.45 -18.85 15.71
N CYS A 209 0.47 -18.76 14.38
CA CYS A 209 -0.55 -19.34 13.51
C CYS A 209 -0.19 -20.74 13.01
N PRO A 210 -1.17 -21.52 12.51
CA PRO A 210 -0.89 -22.81 11.87
C PRO A 210 0.06 -22.64 10.68
N ALA A 211 0.87 -23.67 10.42
CA ALA A 211 1.76 -23.67 9.28
C ALA A 211 0.96 -23.59 7.95
N CYS A 212 1.52 -22.91 6.98
CA CYS A 212 1.01 -22.72 5.65
C CYS A 212 1.12 -23.98 4.79
N ARG A 213 0.13 -24.16 3.92
CA ARG A 213 0.15 -25.16 2.86
C ARG A 213 1.13 -24.78 1.74
N ASP A 214 1.41 -25.76 0.91
CA ASP A 214 2.26 -25.62 -0.28
C ASP A 214 1.75 -24.50 -1.21
N GLY A 215 2.69 -23.76 -1.79
CA GLY A 215 2.47 -22.59 -2.63
C GLY A 215 2.19 -21.27 -1.90
N LEU A 216 2.01 -21.28 -0.57
CA LEU A 216 1.82 -20.05 0.22
C LEU A 216 3.15 -19.43 0.66
N ALA A 217 3.12 -18.14 0.97
CA ALA A 217 4.32 -17.41 1.35
C ALA A 217 4.86 -17.84 2.72
N CYS A 218 6.18 -17.81 2.87
CA CYS A 218 6.90 -18.15 4.10
C CYS A 218 8.17 -17.33 4.27
N MET A 219 8.67 -17.23 5.50
CA MET A 219 9.98 -16.64 5.81
C MET A 219 10.97 -17.66 6.37
N VAL A 220 10.47 -18.68 7.06
CA VAL A 220 11.28 -19.76 7.63
C VAL A 220 10.63 -21.12 7.37
N ASP A 221 11.44 -22.18 7.40
CA ASP A 221 10.95 -23.56 7.22
C ASP A 221 9.78 -23.91 8.13
N ALA A 222 9.78 -23.44 9.38
CA ALA A 222 8.71 -23.71 10.34
C ALA A 222 7.34 -23.15 9.94
N ASP A 223 7.30 -22.19 9.02
CA ASP A 223 6.05 -21.60 8.52
C ASP A 223 5.27 -22.56 7.62
N CYS A 224 5.89 -23.65 7.13
CA CYS A 224 5.28 -24.54 6.15
C CYS A 224 4.89 -25.89 6.77
N GLU A 225 3.75 -26.47 6.37
CA GLU A 225 3.32 -27.81 6.80
C GLU A 225 4.41 -28.86 6.49
N GLY A 226 5.03 -28.75 5.30
CA GLY A 226 6.18 -29.57 4.86
C GLY A 226 7.52 -29.22 5.53
N ARG A 227 7.54 -28.20 6.40
CA ARG A 227 8.72 -27.62 7.05
C ARG A 227 9.83 -27.19 6.09
N ARG A 228 9.46 -26.59 4.97
CA ARG A 228 10.39 -26.20 3.91
C ARG A 228 9.94 -24.93 3.23
N CYS A 229 10.73 -23.88 3.42
CA CYS A 229 10.54 -22.59 2.80
C CYS A 229 11.66 -22.34 1.78
N LEU A 230 11.31 -22.22 0.51
CA LEU A 230 12.27 -21.99 -0.56
C LEU A 230 11.83 -20.80 -1.41
N ASP A 231 12.74 -19.85 -1.62
CA ASP A 231 12.48 -18.59 -2.34
C ASP A 231 11.22 -17.83 -1.86
N GLY A 232 10.89 -17.98 -0.57
CA GLY A 232 9.73 -17.33 0.06
C GLY A 232 8.40 -18.04 -0.15
N GLY A 233 8.39 -19.26 -0.69
CA GLY A 233 7.21 -20.12 -0.83
C GLY A 233 7.36 -21.46 -0.10
N CYS A 234 6.28 -21.94 0.48
CA CYS A 234 6.19 -23.30 0.99
C CYS A 234 6.15 -24.27 -0.18
N VAL A 235 7.08 -25.24 -0.17
CA VAL A 235 7.23 -26.19 -1.26
C VAL A 235 7.18 -27.62 -0.74
N SER A 236 6.69 -28.53 -1.57
CA SER A 236 6.50 -29.94 -1.22
C SER A 236 6.74 -30.83 -2.42
N CYS A 237 7.36 -31.99 -2.17
CA CYS A 237 7.61 -32.98 -3.22
C CYS A 237 6.36 -33.83 -3.56
N THR A 238 5.15 -33.32 -3.29
CA THR A 238 3.88 -34.06 -3.44
C THR A 238 2.69 -33.17 -3.79
N ASP A 239 2.92 -31.94 -4.23
CA ASP A 239 1.88 -30.93 -4.51
C ASP A 239 1.40 -30.89 -5.98
N MET A 240 1.92 -31.78 -6.83
CA MET A 240 1.60 -31.90 -8.25
C MET A 240 1.98 -30.66 -9.08
N VAL A 241 2.82 -29.80 -8.55
CA VAL A 241 3.45 -28.69 -9.26
C VAL A 241 4.93 -29.02 -9.44
N ARG A 242 5.55 -28.48 -10.51
CA ARG A 242 7.01 -28.52 -10.62
C ARG A 242 7.53 -27.21 -10.04
N ASP A 243 7.88 -27.24 -8.77
CA ASP A 243 8.50 -26.11 -8.08
C ASP A 243 9.78 -26.51 -7.34
N ALA A 244 10.33 -25.61 -6.53
CA ALA A 244 11.58 -25.84 -5.82
C ALA A 244 12.75 -26.30 -6.71
N GLU A 245 13.57 -27.23 -6.22
CA GLU A 245 14.68 -27.84 -6.97
C GLU A 245 14.23 -29.05 -7.83
N GLU A 246 12.93 -29.26 -8.03
CA GLU A 246 12.41 -30.41 -8.78
C GLU A 246 12.80 -30.42 -10.26
N THR A 247 13.20 -31.58 -10.75
CA THR A 247 13.49 -31.76 -12.18
C THR A 247 12.28 -32.25 -12.98
N ASP A 248 11.30 -32.83 -12.30
CA ASP A 248 9.96 -33.09 -12.80
C ASP A 248 8.94 -32.98 -11.65
N VAL A 249 7.65 -32.87 -11.96
CA VAL A 249 6.59 -32.67 -10.95
C VAL A 249 6.69 -33.70 -9.82
N ASP A 250 6.83 -33.23 -8.58
CA ASP A 250 6.93 -34.03 -7.35
C ASP A 250 8.20 -34.89 -7.22
N CYS A 251 9.23 -34.68 -8.04
CA CYS A 251 10.42 -35.53 -8.01
C CYS A 251 11.71 -34.91 -8.56
N GLY A 252 12.81 -35.56 -8.19
CA GLY A 252 14.15 -35.24 -8.66
C GLY A 252 14.73 -34.00 -8.00
N GLY A 253 15.88 -33.56 -8.52
CA GLY A 253 16.70 -32.54 -7.88
C GLY A 253 17.48 -33.06 -6.68
N GLY A 254 18.04 -32.14 -5.89
CA GLY A 254 18.76 -32.46 -4.65
C GLY A 254 17.84 -32.67 -3.44
N LEU A 255 16.56 -32.36 -3.60
CA LEU A 255 15.65 -32.06 -2.50
C LEU A 255 14.51 -33.07 -2.35
N CYS A 256 14.04 -33.62 -3.48
CA CYS A 256 12.92 -34.53 -3.56
C CYS A 256 13.37 -35.96 -3.87
N PRO A 257 12.51 -36.98 -3.64
CA PRO A 257 12.81 -38.34 -4.06
C PRO A 257 13.12 -38.41 -5.54
N GLY A 258 14.06 -39.27 -5.93
CA GLY A 258 14.40 -39.47 -7.34
C GLY A 258 13.17 -39.82 -8.17
N CYS A 259 13.06 -39.21 -9.34
CA CYS A 259 12.02 -39.44 -10.31
C CYS A 259 12.02 -40.89 -10.80
N ALA A 260 10.82 -41.43 -11.00
CA ALA A 260 10.65 -42.70 -11.69
C ALA A 260 11.07 -42.58 -13.17
N ASP A 261 11.37 -43.70 -13.81
CA ASP A 261 11.76 -43.73 -15.21
C ASP A 261 10.69 -43.11 -16.13
N GLY A 262 11.14 -42.43 -17.19
CA GLY A 262 10.30 -41.67 -18.13
C GLY A 262 10.01 -40.22 -17.71
N ARG A 263 10.40 -39.81 -16.49
CA ARG A 263 10.29 -38.44 -15.98
C ARG A 263 11.49 -37.58 -16.36
N MET A 264 11.35 -36.26 -16.32
CA MET A 264 12.44 -35.32 -16.61
C MET A 264 13.52 -35.30 -15.52
N CYS A 265 14.78 -35.20 -15.95
CA CYS A 265 15.95 -35.08 -15.08
C CYS A 265 17.01 -34.16 -15.68
N MET A 266 17.90 -33.64 -14.84
CA MET A 266 19.10 -32.89 -15.28
C MET A 266 20.39 -33.67 -14.99
N VAL A 267 20.42 -34.41 -13.88
CA VAL A 267 21.55 -35.25 -13.46
C VAL A 267 21.05 -36.61 -12.98
N GLY A 268 21.92 -37.62 -12.97
CA GLY A 268 21.54 -38.99 -12.59
C GLY A 268 20.92 -39.11 -11.19
N THR A 269 21.34 -38.27 -10.23
CA THR A 269 20.77 -38.25 -8.86
C THR A 269 19.31 -37.84 -8.81
N ASP A 270 18.81 -37.19 -9.86
CA ASP A 270 17.41 -36.81 -9.96
C ASP A 270 16.51 -38.01 -10.23
N CYS A 271 17.08 -39.17 -10.60
CA CYS A 271 16.36 -40.38 -10.94
C CYS A 271 16.48 -41.42 -9.82
N ALA A 272 15.39 -42.14 -9.55
CA ALA A 272 15.42 -43.26 -8.61
C ALA A 272 16.39 -44.37 -9.07
N SER A 273 16.56 -44.52 -10.40
CA SER A 273 17.53 -45.41 -11.04
C SER A 273 18.99 -44.92 -10.91
N GLY A 274 19.21 -43.64 -10.62
CA GLY A 274 20.52 -43.00 -10.66
C GLY A 274 21.02 -42.64 -12.07
N ALA A 275 20.22 -42.88 -13.12
CA ALA A 275 20.61 -42.67 -14.50
C ALA A 275 19.66 -41.69 -15.24
N CYS A 276 20.25 -40.62 -15.76
CA CYS A 276 19.58 -39.60 -16.56
C CYS A 276 20.18 -39.61 -17.97
N LEU A 277 19.39 -40.01 -18.97
CA LEU A 277 19.81 -40.09 -20.37
C LEU A 277 18.93 -39.14 -21.20
N ASP A 278 19.57 -38.24 -21.95
CA ASP A 278 18.90 -37.23 -22.79
C ASP A 278 17.78 -36.45 -22.07
N GLY A 279 17.99 -36.16 -20.77
CA GLY A 279 17.05 -35.40 -19.94
C GLY A 279 15.86 -36.20 -19.41
N THR A 280 15.87 -37.52 -19.55
CA THR A 280 14.82 -38.43 -19.05
C THR A 280 15.43 -39.51 -18.13
N CYS A 281 14.76 -39.82 -17.03
CA CYS A 281 15.14 -40.91 -16.15
C CYS A 281 14.98 -42.24 -16.87
N VAL A 282 16.03 -43.05 -16.85
CA VAL A 282 16.04 -44.36 -17.49
C VAL A 282 16.67 -45.39 -16.54
N SER A 283 16.36 -46.66 -16.73
CA SER A 283 16.90 -47.77 -15.95
C SER A 283 18.20 -48.35 -16.50
N CYS A 284 18.65 -47.89 -17.68
CA CYS A 284 19.71 -48.50 -18.50
C CYS A 284 21.11 -48.63 -17.88
N MET A 285 21.28 -48.34 -16.59
CA MET A 285 22.54 -48.47 -15.84
C MET A 285 22.30 -48.84 -14.36
N ASP A 286 21.10 -49.30 -13.99
CA ASP A 286 20.71 -49.59 -12.60
C ASP A 286 20.96 -51.05 -12.17
N ARG A 287 21.49 -51.88 -13.09
CA ARG A 287 21.83 -53.30 -12.91
C ARG A 287 20.64 -54.19 -12.65
N THR A 288 19.45 -53.73 -12.98
CA THR A 288 18.22 -54.50 -12.87
C THR A 288 17.48 -54.44 -14.19
N ARG A 289 17.02 -55.61 -14.67
CA ARG A 289 16.16 -55.63 -15.86
C ARG A 289 14.79 -55.08 -15.50
N ASN A 290 14.50 -53.85 -15.91
CA ASN A 290 13.20 -53.23 -15.68
C ASN A 290 12.74 -52.36 -16.87
N GLN A 291 11.57 -51.73 -16.77
CA GLN A 291 10.94 -51.01 -17.89
C GLN A 291 10.85 -51.82 -19.20
N ASP A 292 11.23 -51.26 -20.34
CA ASP A 292 11.20 -51.90 -21.66
C ASP A 292 12.53 -52.57 -22.04
N GLU A 293 13.46 -52.73 -21.08
CA GLU A 293 14.72 -53.42 -21.27
C GLU A 293 14.54 -54.89 -21.66
N THR A 294 15.27 -55.29 -22.69
CA THR A 294 15.26 -56.69 -23.15
C THR A 294 16.29 -57.55 -22.46
N ASP A 295 17.37 -56.95 -21.94
CA ASP A 295 18.29 -57.54 -20.97
C ASP A 295 18.71 -56.48 -19.93
N VAL A 296 19.38 -56.89 -18.85
CA VAL A 296 19.78 -55.96 -17.77
C VAL A 296 20.57 -54.77 -18.36
N ASP A 297 20.06 -53.55 -18.13
CA ASP A 297 20.67 -52.29 -18.56
C ASP A 297 20.76 -52.07 -20.09
N CYS A 298 20.02 -52.84 -20.91
CA CYS A 298 20.08 -52.68 -22.37
C CYS A 298 18.83 -53.14 -23.14
N GLY A 299 18.73 -52.64 -24.38
CA GLY A 299 17.68 -52.97 -25.33
C GLY A 299 16.34 -52.28 -25.02
N GLY A 300 15.34 -52.54 -25.86
CA GLY A 300 14.08 -51.78 -25.83
C GLY A 300 14.18 -50.47 -26.60
N THR A 301 13.28 -49.54 -26.29
CA THR A 301 13.16 -48.25 -26.98
C THR A 301 13.90 -47.11 -26.28
N ALA A 302 14.15 -47.23 -24.98
CA ALA A 302 14.79 -46.20 -24.17
C ALA A 302 16.30 -46.42 -23.97
N CYS A 303 16.77 -47.67 -24.00
CA CYS A 303 18.17 -48.01 -23.69
C CYS A 303 19.02 -48.26 -24.93
N PRO A 304 20.35 -48.10 -24.83
CA PRO A 304 21.26 -48.54 -25.87
C PRO A 304 21.06 -50.02 -26.19
N GLY A 305 21.22 -50.39 -27.46
CA GLY A 305 21.12 -51.79 -27.88
C GLY A 305 22.09 -52.69 -27.12
N CYS A 306 21.62 -53.89 -26.79
CA CYS A 306 22.37 -54.92 -26.10
C CYS A 306 23.56 -55.44 -26.92
N ALA A 307 24.63 -55.79 -26.22
CA ALA A 307 25.78 -56.48 -26.79
C ALA A 307 25.41 -57.90 -27.25
N ASP A 308 26.27 -58.52 -28.05
CA ASP A 308 26.05 -59.87 -28.54
C ASP A 308 25.95 -60.90 -27.40
N GLY A 309 25.04 -61.86 -27.52
CA GLY A 309 24.78 -62.88 -26.50
C GLY A 309 23.77 -62.48 -25.42
N LEU A 310 23.31 -61.22 -25.40
CA LEU A 310 22.26 -60.73 -24.51
C LEU A 310 20.87 -60.88 -25.14
N VAL A 311 19.83 -60.87 -24.29
CA VAL A 311 18.44 -61.10 -24.68
C VAL A 311 17.85 -59.89 -25.41
N CYS A 312 17.17 -60.15 -26.52
CA CYS A 312 16.46 -59.14 -27.33
C CYS A 312 15.04 -59.59 -27.67
N ALA A 313 14.14 -58.63 -27.90
CA ALA A 313 12.79 -58.87 -28.41
C ALA A 313 12.67 -58.52 -29.91
N GLY A 314 13.51 -57.63 -30.42
CA GLY A 314 13.62 -57.27 -31.83
C GLY A 314 15.00 -56.71 -32.20
N ASP A 315 15.21 -56.50 -33.49
CA ASP A 315 16.48 -56.04 -34.08
C ASP A 315 16.96 -54.69 -33.51
N SER A 316 16.04 -53.80 -33.16
CA SER A 316 16.32 -52.50 -32.53
C SER A 316 16.98 -52.63 -31.16
N ASP A 317 16.79 -53.75 -30.48
CA ASP A 317 17.27 -53.96 -29.12
C ASP A 317 18.74 -54.38 -29.10
N CYS A 318 19.36 -54.60 -30.26
CA CYS A 318 20.74 -55.05 -30.38
C CYS A 318 21.63 -53.93 -30.91
N ALA A 319 22.82 -53.76 -30.33
CA ALA A 319 23.82 -52.84 -30.85
C ALA A 319 24.27 -53.24 -32.27
N SER A 320 24.23 -54.54 -32.61
CA SER A 320 24.45 -55.06 -33.95
C SER A 320 23.28 -54.79 -34.91
N GLY A 321 22.11 -54.41 -34.41
CA GLY A 321 20.90 -54.27 -35.19
C GLY A 321 20.27 -55.60 -35.65
N THR A 322 20.68 -56.75 -35.09
CA THR A 322 20.14 -58.06 -35.45
C THR A 322 19.82 -58.92 -34.23
N CYS A 323 18.55 -59.29 -34.08
CA CYS A 323 18.03 -60.16 -33.04
C CYS A 323 17.65 -61.53 -33.63
N LEU A 324 18.48 -62.54 -33.40
CA LEU A 324 18.23 -63.89 -33.92
C LEU A 324 17.86 -64.84 -32.79
N ALA A 325 16.67 -65.43 -32.89
CA ALA A 325 16.14 -66.37 -31.90
C ALA A 325 16.09 -65.81 -30.46
N GLY A 326 15.88 -64.49 -30.31
CA GLY A 326 15.78 -63.82 -29.01
C GLY A 326 17.11 -63.45 -28.37
N VAL A 327 18.22 -63.51 -29.12
CA VAL A 327 19.56 -63.14 -28.67
C VAL A 327 20.22 -62.23 -29.71
N CYS A 328 20.93 -61.20 -29.25
CA CYS A 328 21.69 -60.30 -30.10
C CYS A 328 22.89 -61.01 -30.73
N VAL A 329 23.04 -60.87 -32.04
CA VAL A 329 24.13 -61.48 -32.80
C VAL A 329 24.68 -60.50 -33.84
N SER A 330 25.98 -60.55 -34.10
CA SER A 330 26.67 -59.81 -35.17
C SER A 330 27.02 -60.71 -36.37
N CYS A 331 27.35 -61.99 -36.14
CA CYS A 331 27.78 -63.00 -37.13
C CYS A 331 26.84 -63.29 -38.34
N SER A 332 25.69 -62.62 -38.44
CA SER A 332 24.63 -62.90 -39.42
C SER A 332 24.26 -61.70 -40.31
N ASP A 333 24.78 -60.50 -40.03
CA ASP A 333 24.33 -59.24 -40.65
C ASP A 333 25.17 -58.82 -41.87
N GLY A 334 26.35 -59.44 -42.07
CA GLY A 334 27.25 -59.15 -43.18
C GLY A 334 28.12 -57.91 -42.99
N VAL A 335 28.23 -57.37 -41.76
CA VAL A 335 28.98 -56.17 -41.40
C VAL A 335 29.86 -56.45 -40.17
N GLN A 336 31.19 -56.48 -40.32
CA GLN A 336 32.11 -56.67 -39.19
C GLN A 336 31.91 -55.63 -38.07
N ASN A 337 31.25 -56.04 -36.99
CA ASN A 337 31.04 -55.22 -35.79
C ASN A 337 31.19 -56.06 -34.49
N GLN A 338 31.42 -55.36 -33.36
CA GLN A 338 31.67 -55.97 -32.03
C GLN A 338 32.78 -57.04 -32.00
N ASP A 339 32.45 -58.26 -31.56
CA ASP A 339 33.38 -59.37 -31.32
C ASP A 339 33.62 -60.24 -32.56
N GLU A 340 33.11 -59.85 -33.73
CA GLU A 340 33.41 -60.54 -34.98
C GLU A 340 34.90 -60.42 -35.33
N THR A 341 35.50 -61.57 -35.67
CA THR A 341 36.89 -61.70 -36.13
C THR A 341 36.96 -62.18 -37.57
#